data_AF-A0A7K2T6Y7-F1
#
_entry.id   AF-A0A7K2T6Y7-F1
#
_cell.length_a   1.000
_cell.length_b   1.000
_cell.length_c   1.000
_cell.angle_alpha   90.00
_cell.angle_beta   90.00
_cell.angle_gamma   90.00
#
_symmetry.space_group_name_H-M   'P 1'
#
loop_
_entity.id
_entity.type
_entity.pdbx_description
1 polymer ?
#
loop_
_entity_poly.entity_id
_entity_poly.type
_entity_poly.pdbx_seq_one_letter_code
_entity_poly.pdbx_strand_id
1 'polypeptide(L)'
;MVSMVFAESFGAEVSPDPDLFIRYIEHDATGREEIQACAGISYPENGEVFLEQYLDAPVEEILSAHAGEFVDRRDILQVSSIASVRPSAGMELIQAFPLVFACLGRPYAAMTMTGRLAAVMQRVGVVLHPVCQADGSRLPAAELARWGRYYATRPVVGYGHISEQTDLLLRGVGRYVLDALDIRLVPSQREELAHAA
;
A
#
# COMPACT_ATOMS: atom_id res chain seq x y z
N MET A 1 -1.32 6.95 15.48
CA MET A 1 -0.32 7.66 14.64
C MET A 1 -0.91 8.14 13.31
N VAL A 2 -1.46 7.26 12.46
CA VAL A 2 -1.98 7.66 11.13
C VAL A 2 -2.99 8.81 11.20
N SER A 3 -4.05 8.69 12.00
CA SER A 3 -5.07 9.75 12.13
C SER A 3 -4.47 11.09 12.57
N MET A 4 -3.48 11.09 13.45
CA MET A 4 -2.77 12.29 13.89
C MET A 4 -1.99 12.93 12.74
N VAL A 5 -1.20 12.15 11.98
CA VAL A 5 -0.43 12.66 10.84
C VAL A 5 -1.34 13.22 9.74
N PHE A 6 -2.48 12.57 9.48
CA PHE A 6 -3.46 13.06 8.51
C PHE A 6 -4.18 14.32 8.99
N ALA A 7 -4.54 14.40 10.27
CA ALA A 7 -5.11 15.61 10.87
C ALA A 7 -4.14 16.80 10.78
N GLU A 8 -2.87 16.61 11.13
CA GLU A 8 -1.84 17.65 11.04
C GLU A 8 -1.54 18.05 9.58
N SER A 9 -1.42 17.06 8.69
CA SER A 9 -0.99 17.27 7.31
C SER A 9 -2.11 17.79 6.40
N PHE A 10 -3.37 17.51 6.73
CA PHE A 10 -4.51 17.78 5.84
C PHE A 10 -5.76 18.31 6.56
N GLY A 11 -5.76 18.43 7.89
CA GLY A 11 -7.00 18.68 8.63
C GLY A 11 -8.02 17.57 8.44
N ALA A 12 -7.55 16.33 8.20
CA ALA A 12 -8.39 15.20 7.87
C ALA A 12 -8.71 14.34 9.12
N GLU A 13 -9.95 13.88 9.20
CA GLU A 13 -10.47 12.99 10.24
C GLU A 13 -10.67 11.57 9.71
N VAL A 14 -9.54 10.90 9.50
CA VAL A 14 -9.51 9.53 8.97
C VAL A 14 -9.58 8.48 10.08
N SER A 15 -10.29 7.40 9.81
CA SER A 15 -10.34 6.18 10.65
C SER A 15 -9.84 4.99 9.83
N PRO A 16 -8.51 4.78 9.75
CA PRO A 16 -7.93 3.65 9.04
C PRO A 16 -8.39 2.32 9.62
N ASP A 17 -8.86 1.42 8.76
CA ASP A 17 -9.27 0.05 9.13
C ASP A 17 -8.71 -0.97 8.11
N PRO A 18 -7.39 -1.11 7.99
CA PRO A 18 -6.77 -2.13 7.14
C PRO A 18 -6.74 -3.51 7.82
N ASP A 19 -6.59 -4.58 7.04
CA ASP A 19 -6.41 -5.94 7.56
C ASP A 19 -5.13 -6.07 8.41
N LEU A 20 -4.08 -5.33 8.06
CA LEU A 20 -2.85 -5.26 8.85
C LEU A 20 -2.16 -3.90 8.74
N PHE A 21 -1.29 -3.62 9.71
CA PHE A 21 -0.39 -2.47 9.68
C PHE A 21 1.07 -2.93 9.62
N ILE A 22 1.82 -2.37 8.68
CA ILE A 22 3.28 -2.43 8.67
C ILE A 22 3.78 -1.27 9.53
N ARG A 23 4.62 -1.55 10.51
CA ARG A 23 5.20 -0.55 11.42
C ARG A 23 6.71 -0.53 11.24
N TYR A 24 7.27 0.64 10.92
CA TYR A 24 8.70 0.89 11.03
C TYR A 24 8.96 1.48 12.42
N ILE A 25 9.77 0.77 13.21
CA ILE A 25 10.02 1.04 14.61
C ILE A 25 11.49 1.36 14.85
N GLU A 26 11.76 2.22 15.82
CA GLU A 26 13.09 2.48 16.37
C GLU A 26 13.04 2.35 17.90
N HIS A 27 14.18 2.17 18.55
CA HIS A 27 14.24 2.16 20.01
C HIS A 27 14.75 3.50 20.54
N ASP A 28 14.08 4.05 21.55
CA ASP A 28 14.55 5.25 22.24
C ASP A 28 15.81 4.96 23.09
N ALA A 29 16.38 5.99 23.71
CA ALA A 29 17.57 5.85 24.56
C ALA A 29 17.36 4.93 25.79
N THR A 30 16.11 4.61 26.12
CA THR A 30 15.74 3.69 27.21
C THR A 30 15.40 2.27 26.71
N GLY A 31 15.49 2.03 25.39
CA GLY A 31 15.19 0.76 24.75
C GLY A 31 13.71 0.55 24.42
N ARG A 32 12.85 1.55 24.63
CA ARG A 32 11.41 1.42 24.31
C ARG A 32 11.18 1.55 22.81
N GLU A 33 10.29 0.70 22.29
CA GLU A 33 9.84 0.75 20.90
C GLU A 33 9.03 2.01 20.63
N GLU A 34 9.42 2.76 19.59
CA GLU A 34 8.71 3.91 19.06
C GLU A 34 8.36 3.68 17.59
N ILE A 35 7.08 3.87 17.25
CA ILE A 35 6.61 3.77 15.87
C ILE A 35 6.97 5.06 15.13
N GLN A 36 7.87 4.96 14.16
CA GLN A 36 8.37 6.09 13.37
C GLN A 36 7.60 6.25 12.05
N ALA A 37 7.15 5.14 11.45
CA ALA A 37 6.28 5.17 10.28
C ALA A 37 5.35 3.96 10.25
N CYS A 38 4.24 4.08 9.53
CA CYS A 38 3.24 3.03 9.38
C CYS A 38 2.55 3.10 8.03
N ALA A 39 2.14 1.95 7.52
CA ALA A 39 1.26 1.81 6.36
C ALA A 39 0.21 0.74 6.66
N GLY A 40 -1.02 0.97 6.19
CA GLY A 40 -2.07 -0.03 6.20
C GLY A 40 -1.97 -0.92 4.97
N ILE A 41 -2.31 -2.19 5.12
CA ILE A 41 -2.45 -3.15 4.04
C ILE A 41 -3.84 -3.78 4.13
N SER A 42 -4.56 -3.72 3.02
CA SER A 42 -5.83 -4.44 2.86
C SER A 42 -5.73 -5.47 1.73
N TYR A 43 -6.46 -6.55 1.89
CA TYR A 43 -6.56 -7.67 0.96
C TYR A 43 -7.84 -7.53 0.14
N PRO A 44 -7.79 -7.13 -1.14
CA PRO A 44 -8.98 -7.02 -1.98
C PRO A 44 -9.78 -8.33 -2.05
N GLU A 45 -9.16 -9.49 -1.91
CA GLU A 45 -9.88 -10.76 -1.86
C GLU A 45 -10.86 -10.89 -0.68
N ASN A 46 -10.69 -10.10 0.39
CA ASN A 46 -11.58 -10.08 1.55
C ASN A 46 -12.79 -9.15 1.41
N GLY A 47 -12.82 -8.31 0.36
CA GLY A 47 -13.92 -7.38 0.12
C GLY A 47 -13.52 -6.16 -0.72
N GLU A 48 -14.44 -5.21 -0.85
CA GLU A 48 -14.16 -3.95 -1.52
C GLU A 48 -13.09 -3.15 -0.77
N VAL A 49 -12.18 -2.54 -1.50
CA VAL A 49 -11.10 -1.72 -0.94
C VAL A 49 -11.29 -0.25 -1.30
N PHE A 50 -10.88 0.65 -0.40
CA PHE A 50 -11.19 2.09 -0.53
C PHE A 50 -10.78 2.72 -1.86
N LEU A 51 -9.68 2.29 -2.49
CA LEU A 51 -9.27 2.84 -3.79
C LEU A 51 -10.26 2.56 -4.92
N GLU A 52 -11.13 1.56 -4.78
CA GLU A 52 -12.15 1.22 -5.78
C GLU A 52 -13.22 2.31 -5.90
N GLN A 53 -13.35 3.17 -4.89
CA GLN A 53 -14.19 4.38 -5.00
C GLN A 53 -13.75 5.30 -6.14
N TYR A 54 -12.48 5.21 -6.57
CA TYR A 54 -11.92 6.00 -7.68
C TYR A 54 -11.91 5.26 -9.03
N LEU A 55 -12.30 3.99 -9.05
CA LEU A 55 -12.20 3.11 -10.21
C LEU A 55 -13.58 2.81 -10.80
N ASP A 56 -13.64 2.61 -12.11
CA ASP A 56 -14.90 2.28 -12.81
C ASP A 56 -15.20 0.78 -12.83
N ALA A 57 -14.24 -0.03 -12.40
CA ALA A 57 -14.32 -1.49 -12.29
C ALA A 57 -13.50 -1.96 -11.08
N PRO A 58 -13.68 -3.21 -10.61
CA PRO A 58 -12.86 -3.81 -9.56
C PRO A 58 -11.36 -3.70 -9.85
N VAL A 59 -10.54 -3.59 -8.79
CA VAL A 59 -9.10 -3.31 -8.94
C VAL A 59 -8.36 -4.32 -9.82
N GLU A 60 -8.72 -5.60 -9.77
CA GLU A 60 -8.13 -6.67 -10.59
C GLU A 60 -8.43 -6.52 -12.07
N GLU A 61 -9.61 -6.02 -12.44
CA GLU A 61 -9.96 -5.77 -13.85
C GLU A 61 -9.14 -4.59 -14.37
N ILE A 62 -9.02 -3.53 -13.57
CA ILE A 62 -8.22 -2.35 -13.90
C ILE A 62 -6.74 -2.72 -14.04
N LEU A 63 -6.19 -3.49 -13.11
CA LEU A 63 -4.79 -3.94 -13.15
C LEU A 63 -4.56 -4.90 -14.31
N SER A 64 -5.49 -5.82 -14.59
CA SER A 64 -5.37 -6.72 -15.74
C SER A 64 -5.29 -5.95 -17.05
N ALA A 65 -6.13 -4.91 -17.21
CA ALA A 65 -6.12 -4.07 -18.39
C ALA A 65 -4.82 -3.25 -18.54
N HIS A 66 -4.25 -2.76 -17.44
CA HIS A 66 -2.99 -1.99 -17.46
C HIS A 66 -1.75 -2.88 -17.65
N ALA A 67 -1.71 -4.04 -17.00
CA ALA A 67 -0.60 -4.99 -17.10
C ALA A 67 -0.61 -5.75 -18.44
N GLY A 68 -1.75 -5.84 -19.11
CA GLY A 68 -1.88 -6.60 -20.36
C GLY A 68 -1.91 -8.12 -20.16
N GLU A 69 -2.15 -8.56 -18.92
CA GLU A 69 -2.24 -9.97 -18.52
C GLU A 69 -3.33 -10.14 -17.46
N PHE A 70 -3.76 -11.38 -17.21
CA PHE A 70 -4.75 -11.65 -16.17
C PHE A 70 -4.12 -11.47 -14.78
N VAL A 71 -4.73 -10.63 -13.94
CA VAL A 71 -4.36 -10.42 -12.55
C VAL A 71 -5.46 -11.00 -11.66
N ASP A 72 -5.13 -11.98 -10.82
CA ASP A 72 -6.06 -12.50 -9.81
C ASP A 72 -6.22 -11.46 -8.70
N ARG A 73 -7.45 -11.23 -8.22
CA ARG A 73 -7.72 -10.34 -7.09
C ARG A 73 -6.94 -10.73 -5.84
N ARG A 74 -6.69 -12.02 -5.65
CA ARG A 74 -5.85 -12.58 -4.59
C ARG A 74 -4.38 -12.21 -4.73
N ASP A 75 -3.91 -11.68 -5.85
CA ASP A 75 -2.51 -11.31 -6.05
C ASP A 75 -2.23 -9.82 -5.76
N ILE A 76 -3.25 -9.09 -5.32
CA ILE A 76 -3.21 -7.65 -5.14
C ILE A 76 -3.20 -7.32 -3.64
N LEU A 77 -2.38 -6.34 -3.25
CA LEU A 77 -2.50 -5.63 -1.98
C LEU A 77 -2.98 -4.21 -2.24
N GLN A 78 -3.88 -3.71 -1.40
CA GLN A 78 -4.04 -2.27 -1.26
C GLN A 78 -3.08 -1.77 -0.17
N VAL A 79 -2.19 -0.85 -0.54
CA VAL A 79 -1.41 -0.06 0.42
C VAL A 79 -2.11 1.26 0.68
N SER A 80 -2.41 1.53 1.94
CA SER A 80 -3.15 2.72 2.37
C SER A 80 -2.50 3.35 3.61
N SER A 81 -3.05 4.48 4.07
CA SER A 81 -2.75 5.02 5.40
C SER A 81 -1.26 5.21 5.71
N ILE A 82 -0.46 5.54 4.69
CA ILE A 82 0.98 5.74 4.82
C ILE A 82 1.23 7.03 5.61
N ALA A 83 1.86 6.91 6.77
CA ALA A 83 2.14 8.00 7.68
C ALA A 83 3.53 7.83 8.31
N SER A 84 4.22 8.94 8.57
CA SER A 84 5.53 8.94 9.21
C SER A 84 5.71 10.17 10.07
N VAL A 85 6.37 10.04 11.22
CA VAL A 85 6.70 11.17 12.10
C VAL A 85 7.77 12.08 11.48
N ARG A 86 8.64 11.51 10.62
CA ARG A 86 9.69 12.24 9.90
C ARG A 86 9.88 11.70 8.48
N PRO A 87 10.28 12.53 7.50
CA PRO A 87 10.45 12.10 6.11
C PRO A 87 11.39 10.90 5.94
N SER A 88 12.49 10.83 6.70
CA SER A 88 13.44 9.72 6.63
C SER A 88 12.81 8.39 7.04
N ALA A 89 11.97 8.37 8.08
CA ALA A 89 11.26 7.16 8.50
C ALA A 89 10.24 6.70 7.44
N GLY A 90 9.55 7.64 6.78
CA GLY A 90 8.70 7.33 5.64
C GLY A 90 9.48 6.75 4.46
N MET A 91 10.69 7.26 4.19
CA MET A 91 11.57 6.70 3.16
C MET A 91 12.08 5.30 3.51
N GLU A 92 12.38 5.01 4.77
CA GLU A 92 12.73 3.64 5.21
C GLU A 92 11.56 2.68 5.00
N LEU A 93 10.35 3.08 5.39
CA LEU A 93 9.16 2.26 5.21
C LEU A 93 8.89 1.96 3.72
N ILE A 94 9.01 2.96 2.84
CA ILE A 94 8.85 2.77 1.39
C ILE A 94 9.91 1.83 0.82
N GLN A 95 11.17 1.94 1.25
CA GLN A 95 12.24 1.04 0.83
C GLN A 95 12.01 -0.41 1.30
N ALA A 96 11.33 -0.60 2.44
CA ALA A 96 11.00 -1.93 2.96
C ALA A 96 9.82 -2.61 2.25
N PHE A 97 8.96 -1.85 1.56
CA PHE A 97 7.74 -2.36 0.93
C PHE A 97 7.96 -3.58 0.03
N PRO A 98 8.92 -3.59 -0.93
CA PRO A 98 9.13 -4.76 -1.78
C PRO A 98 9.44 -6.03 -0.99
N LEU A 99 10.26 -5.94 0.06
CA LEU A 99 10.56 -7.08 0.93
C LEU A 99 9.32 -7.58 1.66
N VAL A 100 8.54 -6.66 2.25
CA VAL A 100 7.32 -7.04 2.95
C VAL A 100 6.29 -7.67 2.00
N PHE A 101 6.06 -7.08 0.83
CA PHE A 101 5.05 -7.58 -0.12
C PHE A 101 5.45 -8.93 -0.71
N ALA A 102 6.75 -9.14 -0.97
CA ALA A 102 7.26 -10.45 -1.34
C ALA A 102 7.00 -11.49 -0.24
N CYS A 103 7.19 -11.15 1.04
CA CYS A 103 6.88 -12.03 2.16
C CYS A 103 5.36 -12.27 2.35
N LEU A 104 4.51 -11.30 1.99
CA LEU A 104 3.06 -11.47 1.96
C LEU A 104 2.58 -12.33 0.78
N GLY A 105 3.46 -12.66 -0.18
CA GLY A 105 3.15 -13.53 -1.31
C GLY A 105 2.24 -12.89 -2.36
N ARG A 106 2.21 -11.55 -2.42
CA ARG A 106 1.32 -10.79 -3.31
C ARG A 106 2.16 -9.97 -4.30
N PRO A 107 2.09 -10.26 -5.60
CA PRO A 107 2.96 -9.61 -6.58
C PRO A 107 2.56 -8.18 -6.94
N TYR A 108 1.29 -7.78 -6.78
CA TYR A 108 0.82 -6.43 -7.08
C TYR A 108 0.52 -5.64 -5.81
N ALA A 109 0.90 -4.36 -5.80
CA ALA A 109 0.52 -3.41 -4.75
C ALA A 109 -0.11 -2.17 -5.39
N ALA A 110 -1.40 -1.98 -5.17
CA ALA A 110 -2.16 -0.80 -5.58
C ALA A 110 -2.26 0.20 -4.42
N MET A 111 -2.20 1.50 -4.71
CA MET A 111 -2.23 2.52 -3.67
C MET A 111 -2.73 3.86 -4.19
N THR A 112 -3.33 4.64 -3.29
CA THR A 112 -3.66 6.04 -3.55
C THR A 112 -2.62 6.93 -2.88
N MET A 113 -1.97 7.78 -3.65
CA MET A 113 -0.82 8.56 -3.18
C MET A 113 -0.93 10.02 -3.59
N THR A 114 -0.47 10.91 -2.70
CA THR A 114 -0.27 12.33 -3.07
C THR A 114 0.90 12.45 -4.04
N GLY A 115 0.95 13.53 -4.85
CA GLY A 115 2.10 13.77 -5.75
C GLY A 115 3.45 13.83 -5.02
N ARG A 116 3.46 14.31 -3.77
CA ARG A 116 4.68 14.29 -2.93
C ARG A 116 5.13 12.87 -2.61
N LEU A 117 4.21 11.98 -2.26
CA LEU A 117 4.52 10.59 -1.95
C LEU A 117 4.98 9.84 -3.20
N ALA A 118 4.30 10.03 -4.34
CA ALA A 118 4.73 9.48 -5.63
C ALA A 118 6.17 9.89 -5.99
N ALA A 119 6.51 11.17 -5.80
CA ALA A 119 7.87 11.68 -6.05
C ALA A 119 8.92 11.08 -5.09
N VAL A 120 8.55 10.78 -3.83
CA VAL A 120 9.44 10.08 -2.90
C VAL A 120 9.66 8.64 -3.34
N MET A 121 8.61 7.92 -3.73
CA MET A 121 8.68 6.55 -4.23
C MET A 121 9.59 6.45 -5.46
N GLN A 122 9.41 7.33 -6.44
CA GLN A 122 10.28 7.40 -7.61
C GLN A 122 11.74 7.69 -7.25
N ARG A 123 11.99 8.62 -6.30
CA ARG A 123 13.35 8.98 -5.88
C ARG A 123 14.10 7.80 -5.23
N VAL A 124 13.40 6.94 -4.49
CA VAL A 124 14.02 5.76 -3.88
C VAL A 124 14.13 4.58 -4.86
N GLY A 125 13.60 4.72 -6.07
CA GLY A 125 13.73 3.73 -7.14
C GLY A 125 12.53 2.80 -7.28
N VAL A 126 11.38 3.12 -6.69
CA VAL A 126 10.15 2.35 -6.91
C VAL A 126 9.62 2.63 -8.32
N VAL A 127 9.39 1.57 -9.07
CA VAL A 127 8.67 1.64 -10.34
C VAL A 127 7.17 1.66 -10.04
N LEU A 128 6.50 2.74 -10.44
CA LEU A 128 5.07 2.94 -10.24
C LEU A 128 4.39 3.20 -11.57
N HIS A 129 3.25 2.55 -11.76
CA HIS A 129 2.36 2.70 -12.92
C HIS A 129 1.12 3.49 -12.48
N PRO A 130 0.99 4.77 -12.89
CA PRO A 130 -0.22 5.55 -12.63
C PRO A 130 -1.42 4.97 -13.37
N VAL A 131 -2.57 4.93 -12.71
CA VAL A 131 -3.83 4.44 -13.27
C VAL A 131 -4.77 5.62 -13.56
N CYS A 132 -5.14 6.36 -12.52
CA CYS A 132 -6.07 7.49 -12.65
C CYS A 132 -5.85 8.51 -11.53
N GLN A 133 -6.44 9.70 -11.68
CA GLN A 133 -6.55 10.63 -10.56
C GLN A 133 -7.56 10.07 -9.54
N ALA A 134 -7.20 10.10 -8.25
CA ALA A 134 -8.14 9.85 -7.17
C ALA A 134 -9.03 11.08 -6.99
N ASP A 135 -10.09 11.15 -7.81
CA ASP A 135 -11.04 12.24 -7.79
C ASP A 135 -11.98 12.13 -6.58
N GLY A 136 -11.80 13.05 -5.62
CA GLY A 136 -12.64 13.13 -4.43
C GLY A 136 -14.12 13.41 -4.73
N SER A 137 -14.47 13.88 -5.94
CA SER A 137 -15.87 14.06 -6.36
C SER A 137 -16.65 12.74 -6.47
N ARG A 138 -15.94 11.61 -6.57
CA ARG A 138 -16.52 10.26 -6.59
C ARG A 138 -16.96 9.78 -5.20
N LEU A 139 -16.50 10.44 -4.14
CA LEU A 139 -16.86 10.07 -2.78
C LEU A 139 -18.22 10.65 -2.37
N PRO A 140 -18.95 9.96 -1.47
CA PRO A 140 -20.06 10.57 -0.75
C PRO A 140 -19.64 11.88 -0.09
N ALA A 141 -20.48 12.92 -0.14
CA ALA A 141 -20.15 14.25 0.36
C ALA A 141 -19.72 14.25 1.85
N ALA A 142 -20.36 13.42 2.67
CA ALA A 142 -20.01 13.25 4.09
C ALA A 142 -18.60 12.65 4.25
N GLU A 143 -18.24 11.69 3.40
CA GLU A 143 -16.91 11.09 3.42
C GLU A 143 -15.87 12.10 2.93
N LEU A 144 -16.09 12.76 1.79
CA LEU A 144 -15.19 13.79 1.24
C LEU A 144 -14.86 14.88 2.27
N ALA A 145 -15.84 15.35 3.04
CA ALA A 145 -15.65 16.39 4.06
C ALA A 145 -14.61 16.00 5.12
N ARG A 146 -14.46 14.70 5.44
CA ARG A 146 -13.49 14.19 6.42
C ARG A 146 -12.06 14.24 5.92
N TRP A 147 -11.83 14.38 4.62
CA TRP A 147 -10.48 14.37 4.04
C TRP A 147 -9.82 15.75 4.04
N GLY A 148 -10.50 16.80 4.52
CA GLY A 148 -9.96 18.15 4.63
C GLY A 148 -9.34 18.63 3.32
N ARG A 149 -8.06 19.01 3.34
CA ARG A 149 -7.30 19.44 2.15
C ARG A 149 -6.52 18.33 1.44
N TYR A 150 -6.79 17.05 1.73
CA TYR A 150 -6.08 15.93 1.09
C TYR A 150 -6.24 15.96 -0.43
N TYR A 151 -7.47 16.11 -0.95
CA TYR A 151 -7.71 16.13 -2.41
C TYR A 151 -7.16 17.37 -3.12
N ALA A 152 -6.84 18.45 -2.39
CA ALA A 152 -6.12 19.58 -2.97
C ALA A 152 -4.71 19.19 -3.46
N THR A 153 -4.17 18.06 -2.98
CA THR A 153 -2.89 17.51 -3.44
C THR A 153 -2.98 16.76 -4.77
N ARG A 154 -4.18 16.64 -5.37
CA ARG A 154 -4.46 15.85 -6.58
C ARG A 154 -3.87 14.43 -6.48
N PRO A 155 -4.35 13.63 -5.51
CA PRO A 155 -3.85 12.28 -5.34
C PRO A 155 -4.11 11.43 -6.59
N VAL A 156 -3.28 10.40 -6.77
CA VAL A 156 -3.29 9.50 -7.93
C VAL A 156 -3.38 8.07 -7.41
N VAL A 157 -4.20 7.25 -8.06
CA VAL A 157 -4.18 5.80 -7.92
C VAL A 157 -3.09 5.28 -8.84
N GLY A 158 -2.23 4.41 -8.32
CA GLY A 158 -1.23 3.69 -9.10
C GLY A 158 -0.95 2.33 -8.50
N TYR A 159 -0.22 1.51 -9.23
CA TYR A 159 0.25 0.21 -8.75
C TYR A 159 1.73 -0.01 -9.06
N GLY A 160 2.33 -0.96 -8.38
CA GLY A 160 3.64 -1.51 -8.71
C GLY A 160 3.59 -3.03 -8.71
N HIS A 161 4.41 -3.65 -9.54
CA HIS A 161 4.60 -5.11 -9.55
C HIS A 161 5.96 -5.47 -8.95
N ILE A 162 6.02 -6.53 -8.14
CA ILE A 162 7.21 -6.90 -7.36
C ILE A 162 8.43 -7.22 -8.22
N SER A 163 8.25 -7.79 -9.41
CA SER A 163 9.37 -8.11 -10.31
C SER A 163 10.16 -6.88 -10.74
N GLU A 164 9.50 -5.72 -10.81
CA GLU A 164 10.09 -4.44 -11.18
C GLU A 164 10.83 -3.78 -10.01
N GLN A 165 10.67 -4.31 -8.79
CA GLN A 165 11.27 -3.79 -7.55
C GLN A 165 12.47 -4.61 -7.10
N THR A 166 13.01 -5.51 -7.93
CA THR A 166 14.05 -6.47 -7.55
C THR A 166 15.26 -5.82 -6.88
N ASP A 167 15.72 -4.66 -7.37
CA ASP A 167 16.84 -3.94 -6.78
C ASP A 167 16.54 -3.46 -5.35
N LEU A 168 15.34 -2.93 -5.12
CA LEU A 168 14.90 -2.49 -3.79
C LEU A 168 14.69 -3.67 -2.85
N LEU A 169 14.09 -4.75 -3.35
CA LEU A 169 13.93 -6.00 -2.62
C LEU A 169 15.28 -6.52 -2.11
N LEU A 170 16.29 -6.58 -2.99
CA LEU A 170 17.63 -7.04 -2.64
C LEU A 170 18.36 -6.09 -1.68
N ARG A 171 18.17 -4.77 -1.80
CA ARG A 171 18.70 -3.79 -0.85
C ARG A 171 18.12 -3.90 0.56
N GLY A 172 16.92 -4.48 0.68
CA GLY A 172 16.31 -4.76 1.98
C GLY A 172 16.97 -5.91 2.73
N VAL A 173 17.65 -6.83 2.03
CA VAL A 173 18.30 -7.99 2.63
C VAL A 173 19.47 -7.54 3.52
N GLY A 174 19.45 -7.97 4.78
CA GLY A 174 20.44 -7.58 5.79
C GLY A 174 20.23 -6.16 6.35
N ARG A 175 19.24 -5.42 5.85
CA ARG A 175 18.85 -4.10 6.36
C ARG A 175 17.62 -4.16 7.26
N TYR A 176 16.64 -4.98 6.88
CA TYR A 176 15.39 -5.12 7.61
C TYR A 176 15.25 -6.52 8.19
N VAL A 177 14.63 -6.61 9.36
CA VAL A 177 14.22 -7.85 10.01
C VAL A 177 12.70 -7.84 10.10
N LEU A 178 12.09 -8.99 9.83
CA LEU A 178 10.67 -9.24 10.05
C LEU A 178 10.55 -10.18 11.25
N ASP A 179 9.87 -9.74 12.30
CA ASP A 179 9.65 -10.53 13.51
C ASP A 179 8.38 -11.36 13.38
N ALA A 180 8.40 -12.60 13.91
CA ALA A 180 7.31 -13.59 13.86
C ALA A 180 6.89 -14.01 12.44
N LEU A 181 7.50 -15.08 11.92
CA LEU A 181 7.29 -15.59 10.55
C LEU A 181 6.57 -16.94 10.56
N ASP A 182 5.40 -16.99 9.93
CA ASP A 182 4.73 -18.23 9.54
C ASP A 182 4.84 -18.41 8.02
N ILE A 183 5.20 -19.61 7.57
CA ILE A 183 5.36 -19.93 6.14
C ILE A 183 4.36 -21.02 5.76
N ARG A 184 3.59 -20.75 4.71
CA ARG A 184 2.67 -21.70 4.08
C ARG A 184 2.80 -21.64 2.57
N LEU A 185 2.51 -22.75 1.89
CA LEU A 185 2.39 -22.76 0.44
C LEU A 185 1.11 -22.04 0.04
N VAL A 186 1.21 -21.13 -0.94
CA VAL A 186 0.03 -20.59 -1.62
C VAL A 186 -0.44 -21.67 -2.61
N PRO A 187 -1.68 -22.18 -2.49
CA PRO A 187 -2.20 -23.18 -3.41
C PRO A 187 -2.09 -22.70 -4.86
N SER A 188 -1.62 -23.56 -5.76
CA SER A 188 -1.56 -23.19 -7.18
C SER A 188 -2.96 -23.24 -7.79
N GLN A 189 -3.29 -22.32 -8.70
CA GLN A 189 -4.59 -22.32 -9.42
C GLN A 189 -4.87 -23.65 -10.16
N ARG A 190 -3.82 -24.41 -10.51
CA ARG A 190 -3.94 -25.76 -11.11
C ARG A 190 -4.49 -26.81 -10.14
N GLU A 191 -4.24 -26.68 -8.84
CA GLU A 191 -4.71 -27.63 -7.83
C GLU A 191 -6.17 -27.40 -7.45
N GLU A 192 -6.65 -26.16 -7.48
CA GLU A 192 -8.05 -25.80 -7.22
C GLU A 192 -8.98 -26.28 -8.36
N LEU A 193 -8.58 -26.12 -9.63
CA LEU A 193 -9.34 -26.63 -10.77
C LEU A 193 -9.37 -28.16 -10.84
N ALA A 194 -8.32 -28.84 -10.34
CA ALA A 194 -8.27 -30.30 -10.28
C ALA A 194 -9.13 -30.91 -9.15
N HIS A 195 -9.48 -30.14 -8.11
CA HIS A 195 -10.39 -30.57 -7.05
C HIS A 195 -11.87 -30.20 -7.30
N ALA A 196 -12.14 -29.35 -8.30
CA ALA A 196 -13.49 -28.92 -8.68
C ALA A 196 -14.09 -29.69 -9.88
N ALA A 197 -13.34 -30.66 -10.44
CA ALA A 197 -13.75 -31.51 -11.56
C ALA A 197 -13.96 -32.97 -11.12
#